data_AF-A0A8S3V643-F1
#
_entry.id   AF-A0A8S3V643-F1
#
_cell.length_a   1.000
_cell.length_b   1.000
_cell.length_c   1.000
_cell.angle_alpha   90.00
_cell.angle_beta   90.00
_cell.angle_gamma   90.00
#
_symmetry.space_group_name_H-M   'P 1'
#
loop_
_entity.id
_entity.type
_entity.pdbx_description
1 polymer ?
#
loop_
_entity_poly.entity_id
_entity_poly.type
_entity_poly.pdbx_seq_one_letter_code
_entity_poly.pdbx_strand_id
1 'polypeptide(L)'
;MREMLLFVNNLKSIKLSKIVGGQLEEIYSVKLNMSSADESKRTEFYNAIEQASKTINENKNPDCLSSTELKYQVHINESCGKLTKWLIVRRVGFSKTEKCPDEIKKAYQKGDLGLLPRGGVALLIPEKEAECVFEHGRVFCSLPLPLESGLPIHFNGHFALDHEARRSLYTDNQKGFRVLWNNHLLKDIIAPSYTTGLLEMKELLGLQTDSLVNGFQLRKS
;
A
#
# COMPACT_ATOMS: atom_id res chain seq x y z
N MET A 1 -4.26 -3.59 -15.34
CA MET A 1 -5.58 -2.95 -15.11
C MET A 1 -6.21 -3.40 -13.80
N ARG A 2 -6.31 -4.71 -13.51
CA ARG A 2 -6.97 -5.23 -12.31
C ARG A 2 -6.46 -4.68 -10.96
N GLU A 3 -5.13 -4.57 -10.80
CA GLU A 3 -4.50 -4.13 -9.56
C GLU A 3 -4.75 -2.65 -9.22
N MET A 4 -5.31 -1.87 -10.16
CA MET A 4 -5.70 -0.47 -9.91
C MET A 4 -6.75 -0.35 -8.80
N LEU A 5 -7.51 -1.41 -8.53
CA LEU A 5 -8.56 -1.42 -7.52
C LEU A 5 -8.03 -1.62 -6.08
N LEU A 6 -6.78 -2.05 -5.88
CA LEU A 6 -6.29 -2.50 -4.57
C LEU A 6 -6.27 -1.40 -3.50
N PHE A 7 -5.85 -0.18 -3.85
CA PHE A 7 -5.61 0.91 -2.90
C PHE A 7 -6.55 2.11 -3.02
N VAL A 8 -7.50 2.05 -3.96
CA VAL A 8 -8.52 3.08 -4.17
C VAL A 8 -9.75 2.80 -3.31
N ASN A 9 -10.30 3.84 -2.69
CA ASN A 9 -11.42 3.68 -1.76
C ASN A 9 -12.76 3.56 -2.49
N ASN A 10 -12.97 4.39 -3.52
CA ASN A 10 -14.30 4.60 -4.10
C ASN A 10 -14.52 3.86 -5.42
N LEU A 11 -13.46 3.34 -6.04
CA LEU A 11 -13.58 2.61 -7.30
C LEU A 11 -13.78 1.11 -7.01
N LYS A 12 -14.95 0.59 -7.39
CA LYS A 12 -15.32 -0.82 -7.20
C LYS A 12 -15.23 -1.64 -8.49
N SER A 13 -15.25 -1.01 -9.66
CA SER A 13 -15.15 -1.70 -10.94
C SER A 13 -14.62 -0.81 -12.06
N ILE A 14 -13.93 -1.43 -13.02
CA ILE A 14 -13.49 -0.80 -14.27
C ILE A 14 -14.03 -1.65 -15.43
N LYS A 15 -14.57 -1.00 -16.46
CA LYS A 15 -15.05 -1.65 -17.69
C LYS A 15 -14.40 -1.02 -18.90
N LEU A 16 -13.98 -1.84 -19.85
CA LEU A 16 -13.50 -1.47 -21.17
C LEU A 16 -14.51 -1.96 -22.20
N SER A 17 -14.95 -1.05 -23.07
CA SER A 17 -15.95 -1.33 -24.11
C SER A 17 -15.52 -0.70 -25.43
N LYS A 18 -15.99 -1.26 -26.54
CA LYS A 18 -15.90 -0.68 -27.89
C LYS A 18 -17.30 -0.35 -28.41
N ILE A 19 -17.37 0.57 -29.36
CA ILE A 19 -18.62 0.88 -30.06
C ILE A 19 -18.57 0.19 -31.43
N VAL A 20 -19.55 -0.68 -31.70
CA VAL A 20 -19.71 -1.39 -32.96
C VAL A 20 -21.13 -1.15 -33.45
N GLY A 21 -21.28 -0.58 -34.66
CA GLY A 21 -22.61 -0.29 -35.22
C GLY A 21 -23.48 0.64 -34.36
N GLY A 22 -22.87 1.52 -33.56
CA GLY A 22 -23.59 2.39 -32.62
C GLY A 22 -23.98 1.73 -31.29
N GLN A 23 -23.65 0.46 -31.08
CA GLN A 23 -23.89 -0.26 -29.82
C GLN A 23 -22.60 -0.42 -29.01
N LEU A 24 -22.74 -0.32 -27.68
CA LEU A 24 -21.63 -0.50 -26.76
C LEU A 24 -21.44 -1.99 -26.45
N GLU A 25 -20.33 -2.56 -26.88
CA GLU A 25 -19.94 -3.95 -26.60
C GLU A 25 -18.84 -3.97 -25.53
N GLU A 26 -19.06 -4.70 -24.43
CA GLU A 26 -18.04 -4.89 -23.37
C GLU A 26 -16.90 -5.80 -23.89
N ILE A 27 -15.66 -5.32 -23.76
CA ILE A 27 -14.44 -6.09 -24.08
C ILE A 27 -13.93 -6.78 -22.83
N TYR A 28 -13.92 -6.06 -21.70
CA TYR A 28 -13.31 -6.53 -20.48
C TYR A 28 -13.86 -5.77 -19.28
N SER A 29 -14.05 -6.44 -18.15
CA SER A 29 -14.34 -5.78 -16.89
C SER A 29 -13.61 -6.41 -15.72
N VAL A 30 -13.38 -5.60 -14.69
CA VAL A 30 -12.84 -6.03 -13.42
C VAL A 30 -13.65 -5.42 -12.28
N LYS A 31 -13.96 -6.23 -11.27
CA LYS A 31 -14.73 -5.82 -10.10
C LYS A 31 -14.04 -6.28 -8.82
N LEU A 32 -13.97 -5.37 -7.85
CA LEU A 32 -13.49 -5.64 -6.50
C LEU A 32 -14.68 -5.85 -5.56
N ASN A 33 -14.66 -6.96 -4.85
CA ASN A 33 -15.65 -7.33 -3.83
C ASN A 33 -14.94 -7.53 -2.48
N MET A 34 -15.64 -7.27 -1.37
CA MET A 34 -15.17 -7.52 0.00
C MET A 34 -16.35 -7.84 0.91
N SER A 35 -16.08 -8.31 2.12
CA SER A 35 -17.13 -8.52 3.13
C SER A 35 -17.70 -7.18 3.61
N SER A 36 -18.94 -7.17 4.12
CA SER A 36 -19.54 -5.97 4.73
C SER A 36 -18.75 -5.50 5.96
N ALA A 37 -18.19 -6.44 6.73
CA ALA A 37 -17.33 -6.15 7.86
C ALA A 37 -16.06 -5.40 7.42
N ASP A 38 -15.40 -5.85 6.37
CA ASP A 38 -14.21 -5.19 5.82
C ASP A 38 -14.55 -3.84 5.17
N GLU A 39 -15.74 -3.70 4.58
CA GLU A 39 -16.22 -2.42 4.06
C GLU A 39 -16.43 -1.39 5.19
N SER A 40 -16.94 -1.82 6.35
CA SER A 40 -17.06 -0.98 7.56
C SER A 40 -15.68 -0.53 8.06
N LYS A 41 -14.75 -1.49 8.26
CA LYS A 41 -13.37 -1.18 8.69
C LYS A 41 -12.68 -0.19 7.72
N ARG A 42 -12.90 -0.36 6.41
CA ARG A 42 -12.33 0.53 5.39
C ARG A 42 -12.92 1.94 5.47
N THR A 43 -14.21 2.05 5.78
CA THR A 43 -14.90 3.34 5.98
C THR A 43 -14.38 4.05 7.24
N GLU A 44 -14.26 3.33 8.35
CA GLU A 44 -13.70 3.85 9.60
C GLU A 44 -12.26 4.35 9.43
N PHE A 45 -11.43 3.58 8.73
CA PHE A 45 -10.06 3.98 8.43
C PHE A 45 -9.98 5.19 7.50
N TYR A 46 -10.92 5.34 6.56
CA TYR A 46 -11.00 6.53 5.73
C TYR A 46 -11.33 7.78 6.56
N ASN A 47 -12.27 7.67 7.51
CA ASN A 47 -12.56 8.75 8.45
C ASN A 47 -11.32 9.09 9.32
N ALA A 48 -10.55 8.08 9.74
CA ALA A 48 -9.30 8.30 10.47
C ALA A 48 -8.25 9.05 9.63
N ILE A 49 -8.15 8.77 8.32
CA ILE A 49 -7.29 9.52 7.39
C ILE A 49 -7.73 10.99 7.29
N GLU A 50 -9.04 11.25 7.21
CA GLU A 50 -9.57 12.62 7.15
C GLU A 50 -9.26 13.40 8.44
N GLN A 51 -9.43 12.78 9.60
CA GLN A 51 -9.05 13.39 10.88
C GLN A 51 -7.54 13.63 10.98
N ALA A 52 -6.72 12.66 10.57
CA ALA A 52 -5.27 12.82 10.53
C ALA A 52 -4.85 14.01 9.64
N SER A 53 -5.53 14.21 8.51
CA SER A 53 -5.28 15.36 7.65
C SER A 53 -5.59 16.69 8.34
N LYS A 54 -6.66 16.77 9.14
CA LYS A 54 -7.00 17.97 9.93
C LYS A 54 -5.94 18.23 11.00
N THR A 55 -5.58 17.20 11.77
CA THR A 55 -4.57 17.32 12.83
C THR A 55 -3.22 17.76 12.28
N ILE A 56 -2.77 17.23 11.14
CA ILE A 56 -1.53 17.69 10.49
C ILE A 56 -1.63 19.15 10.02
N ASN A 57 -2.78 19.56 9.48
CA ASN A 57 -2.95 20.93 9.00
C ASN A 57 -2.89 21.96 10.14
N GLU A 58 -3.41 21.62 11.32
CA GLU A 58 -3.38 22.45 12.52
C GLU A 58 -1.99 22.48 13.16
N ASN A 59 -1.35 21.33 13.32
CA ASN A 59 -0.10 21.20 14.08
C ASN A 59 1.17 21.39 13.23
N LYS A 60 1.06 21.27 11.90
CA LYS A 60 2.17 21.33 10.94
C LYS A 60 3.34 20.43 11.32
N ASN A 61 3.05 19.24 11.84
CA ASN A 61 4.04 18.26 12.29
C ASN A 61 3.52 16.84 12.05
N PRO A 62 4.25 15.96 11.35
CA PRO A 62 3.80 14.59 11.12
C PRO A 62 3.80 13.71 12.38
N ASP A 63 4.63 14.04 13.39
CA ASP A 63 4.71 13.29 14.67
C ASP A 63 3.49 13.54 15.57
N CYS A 64 2.57 14.45 15.21
CA CYS A 64 1.36 14.68 16.00
C CYS A 64 0.34 13.54 15.88
N LEU A 65 0.52 12.66 14.88
CA LEU A 65 -0.39 11.56 14.63
C LEU A 65 -0.02 10.33 15.45
N SER A 66 -1.05 9.65 15.96
CA SER A 66 -0.90 8.26 16.40
C SER A 66 -1.01 7.33 15.19
N SER A 67 -0.15 6.32 15.12
CA SER A 67 -0.25 5.28 14.09
C SER A 67 -1.54 4.48 14.23
N THR A 68 -2.32 4.42 13.16
CA THR A 68 -3.51 3.59 13.02
C THR A 68 -3.28 2.58 11.91
N GLU A 69 -3.62 1.31 12.14
CA GLU A 69 -3.51 0.22 11.18
C GLU A 69 -4.89 -0.33 10.79
N LEU A 70 -5.02 -0.71 9.52
CA LEU A 70 -6.18 -1.41 8.98
C LEU A 70 -5.72 -2.66 8.23
N LYS A 71 -6.39 -3.79 8.49
CA LYS A 71 -6.25 -5.05 7.75
C LYS A 71 -7.61 -5.49 7.20
N TYR A 72 -7.65 -5.89 5.93
CA TYR A 72 -8.86 -6.38 5.28
C TYR A 72 -8.53 -7.23 4.05
N GLN A 73 -9.50 -8.04 3.60
CA GLN A 73 -9.35 -8.86 2.40
C GLN A 73 -10.23 -8.37 1.27
N VAL A 74 -9.76 -8.52 0.03
CA VAL A 74 -10.52 -8.19 -1.18
C VAL A 74 -10.42 -9.30 -2.23
N HIS A 75 -11.47 -9.40 -3.03
CA HIS A 75 -11.60 -10.35 -4.14
C HIS A 75 -11.71 -9.57 -5.44
N ILE A 76 -10.76 -9.75 -6.34
CA ILE A 76 -10.79 -9.14 -7.67
C ILE A 76 -11.27 -10.19 -8.67
N ASN A 77 -12.40 -9.89 -9.31
CA ASN A 77 -13.04 -10.73 -10.32
C ASN A 77 -12.90 -10.08 -11.69
N GLU A 78 -12.27 -10.78 -12.63
CA GLU A 78 -12.11 -10.37 -14.02
C GLU A 78 -13.20 -11.03 -14.89
N SER A 79 -13.69 -10.35 -15.93
CA SER A 79 -14.70 -10.88 -16.85
C SER A 79 -14.25 -12.13 -17.63
N CYS A 80 -12.94 -12.38 -17.68
CA CYS A 80 -12.35 -13.61 -18.23
C CYS A 80 -12.45 -14.82 -17.28
N GLY A 81 -13.09 -14.68 -16.11
CA GLY A 81 -13.26 -15.75 -15.13
C GLY A 81 -12.14 -15.86 -14.09
N LYS A 82 -11.10 -15.01 -14.18
CA LYS A 82 -10.01 -15.00 -13.19
C LYS A 82 -10.45 -14.34 -11.88
N LEU A 83 -10.27 -15.05 -10.78
CA LEU A 83 -10.46 -14.56 -9.42
C LEU A 83 -9.10 -14.48 -8.71
N THR A 84 -8.85 -13.40 -7.98
CA THR A 84 -7.68 -13.27 -7.11
C THR A 84 -8.07 -12.72 -5.74
N LYS A 85 -7.45 -13.25 -4.69
CA LYS A 85 -7.66 -12.84 -3.30
C LYS A 85 -6.46 -12.06 -2.80
N TRP A 86 -6.70 -10.97 -2.11
CA TRP A 86 -5.64 -10.09 -1.63
C TRP A 86 -5.86 -9.74 -0.17
N LEU A 87 -4.80 -9.86 0.63
CA LEU A 87 -4.73 -9.26 1.95
C LEU A 87 -4.15 -7.86 1.81
N ILE A 88 -4.87 -6.86 2.33
CA ILE A 88 -4.45 -5.47 2.33
C ILE A 88 -4.15 -5.03 3.75
N VAL A 89 -2.97 -4.45 3.96
CA VAL A 89 -2.58 -3.81 5.23
C VAL A 89 -2.28 -2.35 4.95
N ARG A 90 -2.89 -1.43 5.69
CA ARG A 90 -2.71 0.02 5.52
C ARG A 90 -2.41 0.67 6.85
N ARG A 91 -1.63 1.75 6.82
CA ARG A 91 -1.41 2.61 7.98
C ARG A 91 -1.48 4.09 7.66
N VAL A 92 -1.79 4.86 8.70
CA VAL A 92 -1.66 6.32 8.73
C VAL A 92 -1.03 6.73 10.08
N GLY A 93 -0.12 7.70 10.06
CA GLY A 93 0.71 8.08 11.20
C GLY A 93 2.02 7.27 11.24
N PHE A 94 3.08 7.92 11.71
CA PHE A 94 4.35 7.25 11.99
C PHE A 94 4.28 6.51 13.34
N SER A 95 5.08 5.46 13.47
CA SER A 95 5.35 4.79 14.72
C SER A 95 6.10 5.75 15.66
N LYS A 96 5.88 5.61 16.96
CA LYS A 96 6.55 6.47 17.97
C LYS A 96 7.96 6.00 18.31
N THR A 97 8.48 4.97 17.64
CA THR A 97 9.78 4.37 17.96
C THR A 97 10.94 5.16 17.36
N GLU A 98 10.73 5.78 16.20
CA GLU A 98 11.71 6.66 15.57
C GLU A 98 11.13 8.05 15.34
N LYS A 99 11.93 9.09 15.60
CA LYS A 99 11.52 10.47 15.34
C LYS A 99 11.62 10.76 13.84
N CYS A 100 10.60 11.44 13.31
CA CYS A 100 10.68 11.95 11.95
C CYS A 100 11.85 12.96 11.80
N PRO A 101 12.65 12.89 10.73
CA PRO A 101 13.72 13.84 10.44
C PRO A 101 13.31 15.31 10.53
N ASP A 102 14.18 16.16 11.07
CA ASP A 102 13.89 17.58 11.32
C ASP A 102 13.64 18.36 10.02
N GLU A 103 14.28 17.98 8.92
CA GLU A 103 14.06 18.57 7.60
C GLU A 103 12.63 18.36 7.10
N ILE A 104 12.05 17.20 7.39
CA ILE A 104 10.65 16.91 7.05
C ILE A 104 9.74 17.80 7.90
N LYS A 105 9.99 17.89 9.21
CA LYS A 105 9.22 18.76 10.12
C LYS A 105 9.25 20.22 9.69
N LYS A 106 10.44 20.74 9.36
CA LYS A 106 10.62 22.09 8.82
C LYS A 106 9.84 22.29 7.52
N ALA A 107 9.81 21.29 6.63
CA ALA A 107 9.04 21.36 5.39
C ALA A 107 7.51 21.41 5.65
N TYR A 108 7.00 20.69 6.65
CA TYR A 108 5.59 20.82 7.09
C TYR A 108 5.28 22.21 7.65
N GLN A 109 6.15 22.73 8.52
CA GLN A 109 5.99 24.06 9.13
C GLN A 109 5.99 25.18 8.10
N LYS A 110 6.82 25.06 7.05
CA LYS A 110 6.88 26.00 5.93
C LYS A 110 5.75 25.82 4.91
N GLY A 111 5.04 24.69 4.95
CA GLY A 111 4.01 24.36 3.97
C GLY A 111 4.53 23.75 2.66
N ASP A 112 5.82 23.42 2.57
CA ASP A 112 6.47 22.87 1.37
C ASP A 112 6.12 21.39 1.12
N LEU A 113 5.62 20.70 2.15
CA LEU A 113 5.28 19.28 2.13
C LEU A 113 3.81 19.04 2.52
N GLY A 114 2.93 18.94 1.52
CA GLY A 114 1.50 18.63 1.67
C GLY A 114 1.16 17.14 1.64
N LEU A 115 2.09 16.26 2.02
CA LEU A 115 1.89 14.81 2.03
C LEU A 115 1.38 14.35 3.40
N LEU A 116 0.78 13.16 3.46
CA LEU A 116 0.24 12.57 4.69
C LEU A 116 1.02 11.29 4.98
N PRO A 117 1.46 11.01 6.22
CA PRO A 117 2.22 9.80 6.54
C PRO A 117 1.29 8.60 6.48
N ARG A 118 1.03 8.10 5.26
CA ARG A 118 0.15 6.97 5.01
C ARG A 118 0.69 6.09 3.91
N GLY A 119 0.37 4.82 4.01
CA GLY A 119 0.77 3.82 3.04
C GLY A 119 0.16 2.46 3.36
N GLY A 120 0.65 1.43 2.68
CA GLY A 120 0.19 0.06 2.88
C GLY A 120 0.72 -0.89 1.82
N VAL A 121 0.40 -2.16 2.00
CA VAL A 121 0.81 -3.27 1.12
C VAL A 121 -0.41 -4.09 0.72
N ALA A 122 -0.29 -4.78 -0.41
CA ALA A 122 -1.23 -5.78 -0.88
C ALA A 122 -0.46 -7.07 -1.18
N LEU A 123 -0.82 -8.13 -0.48
CA LEU A 123 -0.25 -9.46 -0.61
C LEU A 123 -1.28 -10.35 -1.31
N LEU A 124 -0.86 -11.07 -2.36
CA LEU A 124 -1.68 -12.07 -3.00
C LEU A 124 -1.83 -13.25 -2.03
N ILE A 125 -3.08 -13.69 -1.78
CA ILE A 125 -3.37 -14.89 -1.01
C ILE A 125 -3.37 -16.06 -2.01
N PRO A 126 -2.43 -17.01 -1.92
CA PRO A 126 -2.37 -18.12 -2.86
C PRO A 126 -3.54 -19.07 -2.67
N GLU A 127 -4.17 -19.53 -3.75
CA GLU A 127 -5.17 -20.61 -3.68
C GLU A 127 -4.54 -21.99 -3.89
N LYS A 128 -3.36 -22.05 -4.53
CA LYS A 128 -2.56 -23.25 -4.73
C LYS A 128 -1.06 -22.93 -4.56
N GLU A 129 -0.27 -23.89 -4.09
CA GLU A 129 1.18 -23.74 -3.85
C GLU A 129 1.96 -23.26 -5.10
N ALA A 130 1.51 -23.63 -6.31
CA ALA A 130 2.14 -23.25 -7.57
C ALA A 130 1.87 -21.79 -8.01
N GLU A 131 0.99 -21.06 -7.35
CA GLU A 131 0.67 -19.65 -7.64
C GLU A 131 1.55 -18.65 -6.86
N CYS A 132 2.46 -19.16 -6.01
CA CYS A 132 3.36 -18.36 -5.18
C CYS A 132 4.44 -17.56 -5.96
N VAL A 133 4.49 -17.68 -7.28
CA VAL A 133 5.50 -17.01 -8.12
C VAL A 133 4.95 -15.66 -8.61
N PHE A 134 4.85 -14.70 -7.69
CA PHE A 134 4.63 -13.29 -8.03
C PHE A 134 6.00 -12.59 -8.02
N GLU A 135 6.67 -12.53 -9.17
CA GLU A 135 8.10 -12.16 -9.20
C GLU A 135 8.33 -10.67 -8.90
N HIS A 136 7.45 -9.76 -9.35
CA HIS A 136 7.66 -8.32 -9.23
C HIS A 136 6.33 -7.58 -8.99
N GLY A 137 6.14 -7.13 -7.76
CA GLY A 137 5.04 -6.24 -7.43
C GLY A 137 5.23 -4.82 -7.96
N ARG A 138 4.28 -3.95 -7.64
CA ARG A 138 4.21 -2.59 -8.18
C ARG A 138 4.15 -1.55 -7.07
N VAL A 139 4.75 -0.40 -7.34
CA VAL A 139 4.64 0.77 -6.48
C VAL A 139 3.43 1.60 -6.87
N PHE A 140 2.70 2.08 -5.87
CA PHE A 140 1.52 2.92 -6.04
C PHE A 140 1.71 4.24 -5.29
N CYS A 141 1.17 5.30 -5.89
CA CYS A 141 0.86 6.56 -5.21
C CYS A 141 -0.59 6.93 -5.52
N SER A 142 -1.51 6.30 -4.79
CA SER A 142 -2.95 6.19 -5.10
C SER A 142 -3.27 5.38 -6.37
N LEU A 143 -2.49 5.55 -7.43
CA LEU A 143 -2.54 4.77 -8.67
C LEU A 143 -1.19 4.09 -8.94
N PRO A 144 -1.14 3.02 -9.76
CA PRO A 144 0.11 2.35 -10.08
C PRO A 144 1.09 3.31 -10.77
N LEU A 145 2.33 3.34 -10.30
CA LEU A 145 3.45 3.96 -10.98
C LEU A 145 4.06 2.95 -11.98
N PRO A 146 4.76 3.39 -13.03
CA PRO A 146 5.55 2.52 -13.89
C PRO A 146 6.86 2.10 -13.20
N LEU A 147 6.75 1.58 -11.97
CA LEU A 147 7.85 1.14 -11.12
C LEU A 147 7.52 -0.23 -10.52
N GLU A 148 8.49 -1.12 -10.57
CA GLU A 148 8.44 -2.39 -9.88
C GLU A 148 8.89 -2.21 -8.43
N SER A 149 8.29 -2.98 -7.51
CA SER A 149 8.64 -2.96 -6.10
C SER A 149 9.92 -3.76 -5.81
N GLY A 150 10.31 -4.67 -6.71
CA GLY A 150 11.36 -5.68 -6.43
C GLY A 150 10.98 -6.69 -5.34
N LEU A 151 9.71 -6.71 -4.93
CA LEU A 151 9.16 -7.56 -3.88
C LEU A 151 7.92 -8.29 -4.40
N PRO A 152 7.55 -9.46 -3.84
CA PRO A 152 6.34 -10.20 -4.22
C PRO A 152 5.05 -9.57 -3.68
N ILE A 153 5.02 -8.24 -3.53
CA ILE A 153 3.91 -7.45 -3.01
C ILE A 153 3.75 -6.15 -3.78
N HIS A 154 2.51 -5.68 -3.87
CA HIS A 154 2.29 -4.28 -4.21
C HIS A 154 2.38 -3.43 -2.95
N PHE A 155 2.90 -2.21 -3.06
CA PHE A 155 2.84 -1.25 -1.96
C PHE A 155 2.43 0.13 -2.45
N ASN A 156 1.73 0.85 -1.59
CA ASN A 156 1.21 2.19 -1.83
C ASN A 156 1.70 3.14 -0.75
N GLY A 157 2.01 4.37 -1.12
CA GLY A 157 2.37 5.42 -0.18
C GLY A 157 1.96 6.79 -0.71
N HIS A 158 1.79 7.75 0.18
CA HIS A 158 1.68 9.15 -0.22
C HIS A 158 3.08 9.70 -0.53
N PHE A 159 3.73 9.11 -1.52
CA PHE A 159 5.11 9.40 -1.88
C PHE A 159 5.26 10.78 -2.53
N ALA A 160 6.41 11.41 -2.30
CA ALA A 160 6.86 12.51 -3.12
C ALA A 160 7.29 11.94 -4.49
N LEU A 161 6.65 12.43 -5.55
CA LEU A 161 6.98 12.06 -6.93
C LEU A 161 7.88 13.12 -7.57
N ASP A 162 8.61 12.74 -8.60
CA ASP A 162 9.36 13.68 -9.42
C ASP A 162 8.43 14.65 -10.17
N HIS A 163 8.81 15.93 -10.21
CA HIS A 163 7.95 17.05 -10.64
C HIS A 163 7.62 17.04 -12.13
N GLU A 164 8.53 16.55 -12.98
CA GLU A 164 8.36 16.61 -14.44
C GLU A 164 7.54 15.43 -14.98
N ALA A 165 7.81 14.21 -14.51
CA ALA A 165 7.21 13.01 -15.09
C ALA A 165 6.08 12.42 -14.23
N ARG A 166 6.07 12.64 -12.91
CA ARG A 166 5.19 11.93 -11.93
C ARG A 166 5.12 10.40 -12.14
N ARG A 167 6.15 9.84 -12.79
CA ARG A 167 6.28 8.43 -13.18
C ARG A 167 7.33 7.71 -12.34
N SER A 168 8.13 8.47 -11.59
CA SER A 168 9.17 7.98 -10.69
C SER A 168 8.95 8.54 -9.27
N LEU A 169 9.46 7.82 -8.28
CA LEU A 169 9.64 8.37 -6.95
C LEU A 169 10.72 9.46 -7.00
N TYR A 170 10.64 10.41 -6.09
CA TYR A 170 11.75 11.32 -5.83
C TYR A 170 12.91 10.50 -5.21
N THR A 171 14.02 10.30 -5.94
CA THR A 171 15.14 9.40 -5.60
C THR A 171 16.45 10.13 -5.25
N ASP A 172 17.40 9.37 -4.68
CA ASP A 172 18.68 9.79 -4.08
C ASP A 172 19.62 10.65 -4.95
N ASN A 173 19.40 10.74 -6.26
CA ASN A 173 20.15 11.68 -7.12
C ASN A 173 19.79 13.15 -6.83
N GLN A 174 18.75 13.39 -6.02
CA GLN A 174 18.33 14.70 -5.55
C GLN A 174 18.48 14.76 -4.02
N LYS A 175 19.06 15.84 -3.47
CA LYS A 175 19.11 16.07 -2.02
C LYS A 175 17.85 16.84 -1.59
N GLY A 176 17.18 16.40 -0.51
CA GLY A 176 16.11 17.21 0.09
C GLY A 176 15.08 16.45 0.91
N PHE A 177 14.17 17.19 1.55
CA PHE A 177 13.13 16.66 2.44
C PHE A 177 12.19 15.66 1.75
N ARG A 178 12.08 15.68 0.41
CA ARG A 178 11.25 14.74 -0.38
C ARG A 178 11.85 13.33 -0.44
N VAL A 179 13.18 13.21 -0.57
CA VAL A 179 13.87 11.91 -0.46
C VAL A 179 13.75 11.38 0.96
N LEU A 180 14.03 12.24 1.96
CA LEU A 180 13.90 11.87 3.37
C LEU A 180 12.48 11.40 3.69
N TRP A 181 11.46 12.06 3.14
CA TRP A 181 10.07 11.66 3.27
C TRP A 181 9.81 10.25 2.72
N ASN A 182 10.22 9.98 1.48
CA ASN A 182 10.01 8.68 0.85
C ASN A 182 10.72 7.56 1.64
N ASN A 183 11.97 7.79 2.04
CA ASN A 183 12.75 6.82 2.81
C ASN A 183 12.14 6.55 4.19
N HIS A 184 11.67 7.60 4.87
CA HIS A 184 11.00 7.46 6.16
C HIS A 184 9.65 6.74 6.02
N LEU A 185 8.87 7.02 4.98
CA LEU A 185 7.62 6.31 4.68
C LEU A 185 7.87 4.82 4.42
N LEU A 186 8.91 4.49 3.65
CA LEU A 186 9.30 3.10 3.38
C LEU A 186 9.66 2.38 4.67
N LYS A 187 10.50 3.00 5.51
CA LYS A 187 11.01 2.40 6.75
C LYS A 187 9.94 2.24 7.82
N ASP A 188 9.14 3.27 8.06
CA ASP A 188 8.29 3.36 9.24
C ASP A 188 6.84 2.95 8.96
N ILE A 189 6.41 2.99 7.69
CA ILE A 189 5.05 2.60 7.29
C ILE A 189 5.05 1.33 6.42
N ILE A 190 5.80 1.31 5.32
CA ILE A 190 5.70 0.21 4.36
C ILE A 190 6.31 -1.08 4.93
N ALA A 191 7.54 -1.01 5.45
CA ALA A 191 8.23 -2.20 5.97
C ALA A 191 7.45 -2.88 7.10
N PRO A 192 6.94 -2.18 8.14
CA PRO A 192 6.15 -2.85 9.15
C PRO A 192 4.80 -3.33 8.59
N SER A 193 4.26 -2.71 7.52
CA SER A 193 2.95 -3.12 6.94
C SER A 193 3.13 -4.46 6.25
N TYR A 194 4.28 -4.62 5.60
CA TYR A 194 4.67 -5.90 5.04
C TYR A 194 4.86 -6.96 6.11
N THR A 195 5.57 -6.65 7.21
CA THR A 195 5.73 -7.58 8.34
C THR A 195 4.38 -8.04 8.89
N THR A 196 3.46 -7.11 9.15
CA THR A 196 2.10 -7.45 9.58
C THR A 196 1.37 -8.32 8.56
N GLY A 197 1.49 -7.98 7.26
CA GLY A 197 0.89 -8.76 6.18
C GLY A 197 1.41 -10.19 6.12
N LEU A 198 2.72 -10.39 6.32
CA LEU A 198 3.34 -11.71 6.37
C LEU A 198 2.87 -12.53 7.57
N LEU A 199 2.77 -11.90 8.76
CA LEU A 199 2.26 -12.56 9.96
C LEU A 199 0.80 -12.98 9.78
N GLU A 200 -0.04 -12.10 9.25
CA GLU A 200 -1.44 -12.42 8.98
C GLU A 200 -1.57 -13.53 7.91
N MET A 201 -0.75 -13.47 6.84
CA MET A 201 -0.72 -14.50 5.81
C MET A 201 -0.33 -15.87 6.38
N LYS A 202 0.65 -15.91 7.29
CA LYS A 202 1.07 -17.13 7.98
C LYS A 202 -0.10 -17.77 8.72
N GLU A 203 -0.86 -16.98 9.47
CA GLU A 203 -2.04 -17.46 10.20
C GLU A 203 -3.15 -17.93 9.24
N LEU A 204 -3.44 -17.16 8.18
CA LEU A 204 -4.45 -17.52 7.17
C LEU A 204 -4.14 -18.84 6.45
N LEU A 205 -2.86 -19.13 6.24
CA LEU A 205 -2.40 -20.36 5.58
C LEU A 205 -2.14 -21.52 6.56
N GLY A 206 -2.30 -21.30 7.87
CA GLY A 206 -2.07 -22.32 8.89
C GLY A 206 -0.63 -22.83 8.98
N LEU A 207 0.35 -22.00 8.59
CA LEU A 207 1.77 -22.38 8.57
C LEU A 207 2.32 -22.43 10.01
N GLN A 208 2.64 -23.61 10.52
CA GLN A 208 3.24 -23.78 11.85
C GLN A 208 4.71 -23.30 11.90
N THR A 209 5.14 -22.80 13.06
CA THR A 209 6.46 -22.15 13.27
C THR A 209 7.62 -23.12 13.56
N ASP A 210 7.37 -24.43 13.59
CA ASP A 210 8.23 -25.38 14.31
C ASP A 210 9.50 -25.82 13.57
N SER A 211 9.81 -25.29 12.38
CA SER A 211 10.97 -25.72 11.59
C SER A 211 12.06 -24.66 11.35
N LEU A 212 11.84 -23.39 11.66
CA LEU A 212 12.82 -22.32 11.36
C LEU A 212 13.78 -21.98 12.51
N VAL A 213 13.46 -22.37 13.76
CA VAL A 213 14.30 -22.04 14.93
C VAL A 213 15.53 -22.97 15.04
N ASN A 214 15.53 -24.14 14.40
CA ASN A 214 16.65 -25.08 14.47
C ASN A 214 17.74 -24.86 13.39
N GLY A 215 17.54 -23.93 12.44
CA GLY A 215 18.45 -23.72 11.31
C GLY A 215 19.53 -22.64 11.50
N PHE A 216 19.38 -21.74 12.47
CA PHE A 216 20.31 -20.63 12.71
C PHE A 216 21.27 -20.90 13.87
N GLN A 217 22.01 -22.01 13.80
CA GLN A 217 23.28 -22.06 14.52
C GLN A 217 24.34 -21.34 13.68
N LEU A 218 24.63 -20.10 14.07
CA LEU A 218 25.82 -19.38 13.62
C LEU A 218 27.04 -20.26 13.90
N ARG A 219 27.66 -20.79 12.85
CA ARG A 219 29.01 -21.36 12.93
C ARG A 219 29.92 -20.23 13.37
N LYS A 220 30.34 -20.26 14.63
CA LYS A 220 31.47 -19.46 15.10
C LYS A 220 32.71 -19.94 14.35
N SER A 221 33.30 -19.04 13.56
CA SER A 221 34.70 -19.12 13.13
C SER A 221 35.62 -18.84 14.31
#